data_AF-A0A0F9W7C8-F1
#
_entry.id   AF-A0A0F9W7C8-F1
#
_cell.length_a   1.000
_cell.length_b   1.000
_cell.length_c   1.000
_cell.angle_alpha   90.00
_cell.angle_beta   90.00
_cell.angle_gamma   90.00
#
_symmetry.space_group_name_H-M   'P 1'
#
loop_
_entity.id
_entity.type
_entity.pdbx_description
1 polymer ?
#
loop_
_entity_poly.entity_id
_entity_poly.type
_entity_poly.pdbx_seq_one_letter_code
_entity_poly.pdbx_strand_id
1 'polypeptide(L)'
;MGIMSMHVEAFKPPNEKWKKMKAVWDSCEEAGIEPPKEVDKFFNREPPDESGVEAGCWSQCAEKKELPPWLKKYSEKESTGFEVDTTQLPEDVSVIRFVCS
;
A
#
# COMPACT_ATOMS: atom_id res chain seq x y z
N MET A 1 -9.31 19.73 16.49
CA MET A 1 -9.28 18.28 16.82
C MET A 1 -9.02 17.58 15.50
N GLY A 2 -7.80 17.07 15.29
CA GLY A 2 -7.48 16.32 14.06
C GLY A 2 -8.34 15.06 13.99
N ILE A 3 -8.90 14.77 12.82
CA ILE A 3 -9.64 13.53 12.60
C ILE A 3 -8.58 12.43 12.55
N MET A 4 -8.53 11.55 13.56
CA MET A 4 -7.70 10.35 13.45
C MET A 4 -8.29 9.46 12.37
N SER A 5 -7.51 9.19 11.32
CA SER A 5 -7.85 8.23 10.28
C SER A 5 -6.96 7.00 10.44
N MET A 6 -7.59 5.83 10.51
CA MET A 6 -6.88 4.55 10.47
C MET A 6 -7.06 3.92 9.09
N HIS A 7 -5.98 3.47 8.49
CA HIS A 7 -6.01 2.64 7.28
C HIS A 7 -5.07 1.45 7.40
N VAL A 8 -5.36 0.41 6.63
CA VAL A 8 -4.61 -0.84 6.61
C VAL A 8 -4.11 -1.07 5.20
N GLU A 9 -2.80 -1.22 5.07
CA GLU A 9 -2.11 -1.50 3.82
C GLU A 9 -1.61 -2.94 3.86
N ALA A 10 -1.72 -3.66 2.75
CA ALA A 10 -1.12 -4.97 2.58
C ALA A 10 -0.05 -4.89 1.49
N PHE A 11 1.07 -5.56 1.66
CA PHE A 11 2.17 -5.57 0.69
C PHE A 11 2.57 -7.00 0.35
N LYS A 12 2.81 -7.20 -0.95
CA LYS A 12 3.47 -8.35 -1.54
C LYS A 12 4.98 -8.14 -1.53
N PRO A 13 5.80 -9.21 -1.45
CA PRO A 13 7.23 -9.05 -1.52
C PRO A 13 7.63 -8.42 -2.87
N PRO A 14 8.69 -7.61 -2.88
CA PRO A 14 9.14 -6.95 -4.09
C PRO A 14 9.55 -7.96 -5.16
N ASN A 15 8.79 -8.00 -6.25
CA ASN A 15 9.07 -8.85 -7.39
C ASN A 15 10.14 -8.24 -8.32
N GLU A 16 10.63 -9.01 -9.30
CA GLU A 16 11.68 -8.55 -10.22
C GLU A 16 11.29 -7.30 -11.01
N LYS A 17 10.00 -7.10 -11.31
CA LYS A 17 9.52 -5.88 -11.95
C LYS A 17 9.66 -4.68 -11.01
N TRP A 18 9.21 -4.82 -9.76
CA TRP A 18 9.31 -3.78 -8.73
C TRP A 18 10.78 -3.39 -8.49
N LYS A 19 11.68 -4.36 -8.36
CA LYS A 19 13.12 -4.10 -8.17
C LYS A 19 13.72 -3.28 -9.32
N LYS A 20 13.36 -3.63 -10.56
CA LYS A 20 13.80 -2.87 -11.75
C LYS A 20 13.24 -1.45 -11.75
N MET A 21 11.96 -1.28 -11.43
CA MET A 21 11.35 0.06 -11.34
C MET A 21 11.98 0.90 -10.24
N LYS A 22 12.25 0.31 -9.07
CA LYS A 22 12.93 0.97 -7.96
C LYS A 22 14.34 1.41 -8.35
N ALA A 23 15.12 0.55 -8.99
CA ALA A 23 16.47 0.91 -9.43
C ALA A 23 16.48 2.13 -10.37
N VAL A 24 15.46 2.25 -11.24
CA VAL A 24 15.31 3.44 -12.11
C VAL A 24 14.91 4.66 -11.29
N TRP A 25 13.97 4.51 -10.34
CA TRP A 25 13.58 5.59 -9.43
C TRP A 25 14.78 6.13 -8.66
N ASP A 26 15.52 5.24 -7.97
CA ASP A 26 16.69 5.57 -7.15
C ASP A 26 17.74 6.32 -8.00
N SER A 27 18.02 5.82 -9.22
CA SER A 27 18.98 6.47 -10.13
C SER A 27 18.55 7.89 -10.53
N CYS A 28 17.25 8.12 -10.74
CA CYS A 28 16.70 9.43 -11.08
C CYS A 28 16.75 10.39 -9.88
N GLU A 29 16.44 9.89 -8.68
CA GLU A 29 16.50 10.64 -7.44
C GLU A 29 17.93 11.09 -7.12
N GLU A 30 18.92 10.19 -7.24
CA GLU A 30 20.34 10.51 -7.08
C GLU A 30 20.84 11.56 -8.08
N ALA A 31 20.31 11.52 -9.30
CA ALA A 31 20.61 12.50 -10.35
C ALA A 31 19.82 13.81 -10.22
N GLY A 32 18.84 13.88 -9.30
CA GLY A 32 17.97 15.05 -9.12
C GLY A 32 17.05 15.32 -10.31
N ILE A 33 16.64 14.28 -11.04
CA ILE A 33 15.74 14.37 -12.21
C ILE A 33 14.43 13.63 -11.96
N GLU A 34 13.40 13.98 -12.72
CA GLU A 34 12.11 13.29 -12.66
C GLU A 34 12.21 11.87 -13.25
N PRO A 35 11.70 10.83 -12.55
CA PRO A 35 11.63 9.48 -13.08
C PRO A 35 10.81 9.41 -14.38
N PRO A 36 11.07 8.41 -15.26
CA PRO A 36 10.23 8.19 -16.43
C PRO A 36 8.76 8.00 -16.03
N LYS A 37 7.83 8.53 -16.84
CA LYS A 37 6.37 8.46 -16.58
C LYS A 37 5.84 7.07 -16.25
N GLU A 38 6.45 6.02 -16.80
CA GLU A 38 6.07 4.64 -16.49
C GLU A 38 6.43 4.24 -15.05
N VAL A 39 7.62 4.63 -14.60
CA VAL A 39 8.13 4.40 -13.23
C VAL A 39 7.34 5.24 -12.24
N ASP A 40 7.13 6.52 -12.55
CA ASP A 40 6.32 7.45 -11.75
C ASP A 40 4.88 6.93 -11.55
N LYS A 41 4.25 6.46 -12.64
CA LYS A 41 2.93 5.81 -12.56
C LYS A 41 2.94 4.49 -11.81
N PHE A 42 4.03 3.72 -11.88
CA PHE A 42 4.13 2.44 -11.19
C PHE A 42 4.12 2.61 -9.67
N PHE A 43 4.70 3.70 -9.16
CA PHE A 43 4.69 4.04 -7.74
C PHE A 43 3.65 5.10 -7.36
N ASN A 44 2.66 5.38 -8.21
CA ASN A 44 1.62 6.39 -7.95
C ASN A 44 2.16 7.79 -7.59
N ARG A 45 3.34 8.16 -8.13
CA ARG A 45 4.06 9.41 -7.82
C ARG A 45 4.55 9.53 -6.38
N GLU A 46 4.60 8.42 -5.67
CA GLU A 46 5.14 8.34 -4.32
C GLU A 46 6.48 7.58 -4.35
N PRO A 47 7.40 7.88 -3.42
CA PRO A 47 8.64 7.13 -3.32
C PRO A 47 8.36 5.64 -3.05
N PRO A 48 9.17 4.73 -3.63
CA PRO A 48 9.00 3.30 -3.45
C PRO A 48 9.14 2.87 -1.98
N ASP A 49 8.19 2.08 -1.49
CA ASP A 49 8.23 1.53 -0.14
C ASP A 49 9.02 0.20 -0.09
N GLU A 50 10.06 0.13 0.74
CA GLU A 50 10.89 -1.07 0.92
C GLU A 50 10.10 -2.33 1.37
N SER A 51 8.88 -2.15 1.88
CA SER A 51 7.96 -3.24 2.24
C SER A 51 7.41 -4.00 1.03
N GLY A 52 7.55 -3.44 -0.19
CA GLY A 52 7.31 -4.14 -1.44
C GLY A 52 6.21 -3.52 -2.30
N VAL A 53 5.43 -4.38 -2.97
CA VAL A 53 4.36 -3.98 -3.88
C VAL A 53 3.04 -3.98 -3.11
N GLU A 54 2.32 -2.87 -3.08
CA GLU A 54 1.02 -2.82 -2.45
C GLU A 54 0.05 -3.87 -3.04
N ALA A 55 -0.43 -4.76 -2.18
CA ALA A 55 -1.27 -5.91 -2.49
C ALA A 55 -2.72 -5.50 -2.65
N GLY A 56 -2.99 -4.77 -3.73
CA GLY A 56 -4.32 -4.28 -4.02
C GLY A 56 -4.47 -2.82 -3.59
N CYS A 57 -3.88 -1.95 -4.39
CA CYS A 57 -4.36 -0.61 -4.71
C CYS A 57 -5.35 0.01 -3.70
N TRP A 58 -4.89 0.35 -2.50
CA TRP A 58 -5.67 1.19 -1.57
C TRP A 58 -5.98 2.53 -2.23
N SER A 59 -5.07 3.04 -3.07
CA SER A 59 -5.30 4.21 -3.92
C SER A 59 -6.52 4.05 -4.85
N GLN A 60 -6.82 2.85 -5.37
CA GLN A 60 -8.04 2.59 -6.16
C GLN A 60 -9.23 2.11 -5.30
N CYS A 61 -9.01 1.51 -4.13
CA CYS A 61 -10.08 1.19 -3.16
C CYS A 61 -10.65 2.45 -2.51
N ALA A 62 -9.83 3.49 -2.34
CA ALA A 62 -10.29 4.83 -1.96
C ALA A 62 -11.25 5.42 -3.01
N GLU A 63 -10.99 5.20 -4.31
CA GLU A 63 -11.91 5.59 -5.39
C GLU A 63 -13.18 4.72 -5.43
N LYS A 64 -13.07 3.41 -5.16
CA LYS A 64 -14.20 2.47 -5.22
C LYS A 64 -15.04 2.40 -3.94
N LYS A 65 -14.58 2.96 -2.81
CA LYS A 65 -15.22 2.90 -1.48
C LYS A 65 -15.53 1.48 -0.98
N GLU A 66 -14.88 0.47 -1.53
CA GLU A 66 -15.10 -0.93 -1.16
C GLU A 66 -13.82 -1.49 -0.53
N LEU A 67 -13.97 -2.06 0.67
CA LEU A 67 -12.89 -2.75 1.36
C LEU A 67 -12.64 -4.10 0.68
N PRO A 68 -11.38 -4.58 0.62
CA PRO A 68 -11.09 -5.90 0.11
C PRO A 68 -11.71 -6.98 1.03
N PRO A 69 -11.99 -8.19 0.50
CA PRO A 69 -12.70 -9.25 1.24
C PRO A 69 -11.97 -9.72 2.51
N TRP A 70 -10.65 -9.57 2.56
CA TRP A 70 -9.80 -9.88 3.71
C TRP A 70 -9.81 -8.81 4.81
N LEU A 71 -10.46 -7.65 4.60
CA LEU A 71 -10.47 -6.53 5.54
C LEU A 71 -11.90 -6.10 5.88
N LYS A 72 -12.23 -6.14 7.17
CA LYS A 72 -13.54 -5.73 7.69
C LYS A 72 -13.39 -4.60 8.70
N LYS A 73 -14.39 -3.71 8.79
CA LYS A 73 -14.45 -2.75 9.90
C LYS A 73 -14.86 -3.48 11.17
N TYR A 74 -14.13 -3.23 12.26
CA TYR A 74 -14.45 -3.72 13.59
C TYR A 74 -15.02 -2.57 14.42
N SER A 75 -16.13 -2.83 15.12
CA SER A 75 -16.74 -1.86 16.03
C SER A 75 -17.46 -2.57 17.17
N GLU A 76 -16.98 -2.34 18.39
CA GLU A 76 -17.62 -2.73 19.64
C GLU A 76 -17.80 -1.52 20.56
N LYS A 77 -18.45 -1.71 21.72
CA LYS A 77 -18.95 -0.65 22.60
C LYS A 77 -17.98 0.51 22.85
N GLU A 78 -16.70 0.22 22.99
CA GLU A 78 -15.65 1.22 23.25
C GLU A 78 -14.41 1.02 22.36
N SER A 79 -14.56 0.31 21.24
CA SER A 79 -13.42 -0.03 20.37
C SER A 79 -13.81 0.01 18.92
N THR A 80 -13.01 0.70 18.10
CA THR A 80 -13.14 0.74 16.64
C THR A 80 -11.82 0.35 16.01
N GLY A 81 -11.87 -0.28 14.84
CA GLY A 81 -10.66 -0.69 14.14
C GLY A 81 -10.95 -1.50 12.89
N PHE A 82 -10.02 -2.38 12.55
CA PHE A 82 -10.12 -3.30 11.43
C PHE A 82 -9.88 -4.73 11.89
N GLU A 83 -10.61 -5.65 11.29
CA GLU A 83 -10.40 -7.09 11.41
C GLU A 83 -9.83 -7.61 10.10
N VAL A 84 -8.71 -8.33 10.19
CA VAL A 84 -8.04 -8.96 9.04
C VAL A 84 -8.39 -10.44 9.05
N ASP A 85 -9.04 -10.89 7.98
CA ASP A 85 -9.30 -12.30 7.73
C ASP A 85 -8.12 -12.93 6.98
N THR A 86 -7.25 -13.61 7.71
CA THR A 86 -6.03 -14.22 7.17
C THR A 86 -6.32 -15.38 6.21
N THR A 87 -7.54 -15.93 6.21
CA THR A 87 -7.93 -17.00 5.27
C THR A 87 -8.30 -16.46 3.88
N GLN A 88 -8.59 -15.16 3.79
CA GLN A 88 -8.94 -14.47 2.54
C GLN A 88 -7.81 -13.56 2.05
N LEU A 89 -6.72 -13.46 2.82
CA LEU A 89 -5.55 -12.69 2.43
C LEU A 89 -4.90 -13.35 1.20
N PRO A 90 -4.52 -12.59 0.16
CA PRO A 90 -3.76 -13.13 -0.95
C PRO A 90 -2.49 -13.86 -0.44
N GLU A 91 -2.22 -15.05 -0.98
CA GLU A 91 -1.10 -15.92 -0.53
C GLU A 91 0.27 -15.25 -0.65
N ASP A 92 0.37 -14.23 -1.51
CA ASP A 92 1.58 -13.48 -1.76
C ASP A 92 1.69 -12.19 -0.93
N VAL A 93 0.82 -11.95 0.05
CA VAL A 93 0.99 -10.86 1.02
C VAL A 93 1.97 -11.29 2.11
N SER A 94 3.01 -10.49 2.33
CA SER A 94 4.03 -10.72 3.36
C SER A 94 4.01 -9.69 4.49
N VAL A 95 3.46 -8.50 4.25
CA VAL A 95 3.43 -7.41 5.24
C VAL A 95 2.04 -6.81 5.29
N ILE A 96 1.55 -6.56 6.51
CA ILE A 96 0.35 -5.77 6.77
C ILE A 96 0.77 -4.59 7.64
N ARG A 97 0.45 -3.36 7.21
CA ARG A 97 0.77 -2.14 7.93
C ARG A 97 -0.51 -1.45 8.39
N PHE A 98 -0.50 -1.03 9.66
CA PHE A 98 -1.54 -0.19 10.24
C PHE A 98 -1.01 1.24 10.29
N VAL A 99 -1.72 2.17 9.65
CA VAL A 99 -1.32 3.58 9.56
C VAL A 99 -2.36 4.44 10.26
N CYS A 100 -1.88 5.32 11.14
CA CYS A 100 -2.68 6.30 11.88
C CYS A 100 -2.25 7.71 11.47
N SER A 101 -3.18 8.50 10.92
CA SER A 101 -2.95 9.89 10.49
C SER A 101 -3.94 10.87 11.11
#